data_AF-A0A929G823-F1
#
_entry.id   AF-A0A929G823-F1
#
_cell.length_a   1.000
_cell.length_b   1.000
_cell.length_c   1.000
_cell.angle_alpha   90.00
_cell.angle_beta   90.00
_cell.angle_gamma   90.00
#
_symmetry.space_group_name_H-M   'P 1'
#
loop_
_entity.id
_entity.type
_entity.pdbx_description
1 polymer ?
#
loop_
_entity_poly.entity_id
_entity_poly.type
_entity_poly.pdbx_seq_one_letter_code
_entity_poly.pdbx_strand_id
1 'polypeptide(L)' 'MAVAVNNYAEAVEVCKGLVAEGFVAIELCGGCGHTGTAQVAEAVGGKVAVGVVRFDNHPGLEFKSGDGIFG' A
#
# COMPACT_ATOMS: atom_id res chain seq x y z
N MET A 1 -6.52 12.06 -4.81
CA MET A 1 -7.37 11.64 -3.67
C MET A 1 -6.52 10.78 -2.75
N ALA A 2 -6.72 10.82 -1.44
CA ALA A 2 -6.05 9.93 -0.50
C ALA A 2 -7.10 9.06 0.21
N VAL A 3 -6.79 7.78 0.39
CA VAL A 3 -7.62 6.82 1.12
C VAL A 3 -6.78 6.26 2.25
N ALA A 4 -7.22 6.46 3.50
CA ALA A 4 -6.57 5.90 4.67
C ALA A 4 -7.12 4.50 4.93
N VAL A 5 -6.24 3.60 5.36
CA VAL A 5 -6.54 2.20 5.70
C VAL A 5 -5.81 1.84 6.99
N ASN A 6 -6.33 0.87 7.74
CA ASN A 6 -5.80 0.50 9.06
C ASN A 6 -4.68 -0.55 8.99
N ASN A 7 -4.70 -1.40 7.97
CA ASN A 7 -3.76 -2.52 7.81
C ASN A 7 -3.65 -2.95 6.33
N TYR A 8 -2.78 -3.91 6.03
CA TYR A 8 -2.56 -4.35 4.66
C TYR A 8 -3.72 -5.15 4.06
N ALA A 9 -4.48 -5.89 4.87
CA ALA A 9 -5.66 -6.58 4.36
C ALA A 9 -6.71 -5.58 3.83
N GLU A 10 -6.94 -4.50 4.58
CA GLU A 10 -7.83 -3.41 4.13
C GLU A 10 -7.25 -2.68 2.92
N ALA A 11 -5.93 -2.42 2.89
CA ALA A 11 -5.25 -1.82 1.75
C ALA A 11 -5.49 -2.61 0.45
N VAL A 12 -5.37 -3.94 0.52
CA VAL A 12 -5.58 -4.85 -0.61
C VAL A 12 -7.02 -4.75 -1.14
N GLU A 13 -8.02 -4.81 -0.26
CA GLU A 13 -9.43 -4.76 -0.68
C GLU A 13 -9.79 -3.39 -1.26
N VAL A 14 -9.33 -2.30 -0.65
CA VAL A 14 -9.49 -0.94 -1.18
C VAL A 14 -8.85 -0.82 -2.56
N CYS A 15 -7.62 -1.30 -2.74
CA CYS A 15 -6.93 -1.21 -4.03
C CYS A 15 -7.66 -1.99 -5.13
N LYS A 16 -8.17 -3.20 -4.84
CA LYS A 16 -8.98 -3.96 -5.80
C LYS A 16 -10.24 -3.19 -6.22
N GLY A 17 -10.92 -2.55 -5.26
CA GLY A 17 -12.08 -1.71 -5.52
C GLY A 17 -11.75 -0.55 -6.45
N LEU A 18 -10.67 0.19 -6.17
CA LEU A 18 -10.22 1.30 -7.01
C LEU A 18 -9.85 0.84 -8.43
N VAL A 19 -9.23 -0.33 -8.59
CA VAL A 19 -9.00 -0.90 -9.92
C VAL A 19 -10.33 -1.15 -10.65
N ALA A 20 -11.33 -1.69 -9.96
CA ALA A 20 -12.66 -1.94 -10.55
C ALA A 20 -13.40 -0.65 -10.91
N GLU A 21 -13.16 0.44 -10.18
CA GLU A 21 -13.68 1.79 -10.49
C GLU A 21 -12.97 2.46 -11.69
N GLY A 22 -11.90 1.84 -12.21
CA GLY A 22 -11.19 2.31 -13.41
C GLY A 22 -9.98 3.19 -13.13
N PHE A 23 -9.47 3.21 -11.90
CA PHE A 23 -8.18 3.84 -11.61
C PHE A 23 -7.06 3.11 -12.37
N VAL A 24 -6.03 3.86 -12.77
CA VAL A 24 -4.91 3.35 -13.58
C VAL A 24 -3.55 3.42 -12.88
N ALA A 25 -3.50 4.08 -11.72
CA ALA A 25 -2.30 4.19 -10.90
C ALA A 25 -2.67 4.27 -9.41
N ILE A 26 -1.84 3.64 -8.57
CA ILE A 26 -1.93 3.65 -7.12
C ILE A 26 -0.55 4.03 -6.57
N GLU A 27 -0.51 5.04 -5.71
CA GLU A 27 0.67 5.40 -4.94
C GLU A 27 0.49 4.95 -3.49
N LEU A 28 1.44 4.19 -2.97
CA LEU A 28 1.48 3.76 -1.59
C LEU A 28 2.37 4.71 -0.79
N CYS A 29 1.88 5.13 0.38
CA CYS A 29 2.62 5.99 1.28
C CYS A 29 3.78 5.23 1.95
N GLY A 30 4.67 5.99 2.59
CA GLY A 30 5.82 5.48 3.35
C GLY A 30 5.50 4.49 4.48
N GLY A 31 4.24 4.36 4.89
CA GLY A 31 3.81 3.36 5.86
C GLY A 31 3.66 1.95 5.29
N CYS A 32 3.63 1.77 3.96
CA CYS A 32 3.69 0.45 3.34
C CYS A 32 5.12 -0.09 3.35
N GLY A 33 5.34 -1.14 4.13
CA GLY A 33 6.59 -1.90 4.14
C GLY A 33 6.72 -2.81 2.91
N HIS A 34 7.68 -3.72 2.95
CA HIS A 34 7.95 -4.66 1.87
C HIS A 34 6.77 -5.58 1.60
N THR A 35 6.21 -6.16 2.66
CA THR A 35 5.12 -7.13 2.57
C THR A 35 3.85 -6.45 2.08
N GLY A 36 3.47 -5.32 2.67
CA GLY A 36 2.27 -4.58 2.25
C GLY A 36 2.34 -4.12 0.79
N THR A 37 3.50 -3.61 0.36
CA THR A 37 3.72 -3.21 -1.04
C THR A 37 3.56 -4.41 -1.99
N ALA A 38 4.16 -5.55 -1.64
CA ALA A 38 4.07 -6.76 -2.46
C ALA A 38 2.64 -7.29 -2.56
N GLN A 39 1.92 -7.34 -1.44
CA GLN A 39 0.52 -7.78 -1.39
C GLN A 39 -0.39 -6.91 -2.28
N VAL A 40 -0.22 -5.58 -2.24
CA VAL A 40 -0.99 -4.69 -3.11
C VAL A 40 -0.62 -4.90 -4.58
N ALA A 41 0.68 -4.97 -4.91
CA ALA A 41 1.13 -5.18 -6.29
C ALA A 41 0.60 -6.49 -6.88
N GLU A 42 0.60 -7.57 -6.09
CA GLU A 42 0.01 -8.86 -6.46
C GLU A 42 -1.51 -8.75 -6.64
N ALA A 43 -2.21 -8.13 -5.68
CA ALA A 43 -3.66 -8.01 -5.70
C ALA A 43 -4.20 -7.26 -6.92
N VAL A 44 -3.49 -6.22 -7.38
CA VAL A 44 -3.89 -5.47 -8.57
C VAL A 44 -3.50 -6.16 -9.88
N GLY A 45 -2.66 -7.21 -9.83
CA GLY A 45 -2.35 -8.08 -10.96
C GLY A 45 -1.81 -7.36 -12.19
N GLY A 46 -1.03 -6.28 -12.00
CA GLY A 46 -0.48 -5.47 -13.08
C GLY A 46 -1.49 -4.68 -13.90
N LYS A 47 -2.76 -4.61 -13.48
CA LYS A 47 -3.82 -3.83 -14.17
C LYS A 47 -3.62 -2.32 -14.05
N VAL A 48 -2.88 -1.88 -13.04
CA VAL A 48 -2.57 -0.49 -12.74
C VAL A 48 -1.09 -0.34 -12.38
N ALA A 49 -0.54 0.85 -12.57
CA ALA A 49 0.79 1.16 -12.07
C ALA A 49 0.78 1.26 -10.53
N VAL A 50 1.73 0.62 -9.85
CA VAL A 50 1.90 0.74 -8.40
C VAL A 50 3.23 1.40 -8.11
N GLY A 51 3.18 2.58 -7.50
CA GLY A 51 4.34 3.30 -6.98
C GLY A 51 4.34 3.28 -5.46
N VAL A 52 5.51 3.40 -4.85
CA VAL A 52 5.63 3.51 -3.39
C VAL A 52 6.72 4.51 -3.03
N VAL A 53 6.42 5.40 -2.09
CA VAL A 53 7.45 6.12 -1.34
C VAL A 53 7.94 5.18 -0.25
N ARG A 54 9.23 4.86 -0.22
CA ARG A 54 9.76 3.78 0.62
C ARG A 54 10.73 4.30 1.68
N PHE A 55 10.48 3.89 2.92
CA PHE A 55 11.39 4.03 4.06
C PHE A 55 11.49 2.68 4.76
N ASP A 56 12.69 2.12 4.88
CA ASP A 56 12.88 0.85 5.62
C ASP A 56 12.51 1.05 7.10
N ASN A 57 12.84 2.22 7.67
CA ASN A 57 12.39 2.70 8.97
C ASN A 57 11.71 4.07 8.80
N HIS A 58 10.41 4.17 9.05
CA HIS A 58 9.64 5.37 8.74
C HIS A 58 9.68 6.39 9.90
N PRO A 59 10.10 7.66 9.67
CA PRO A 59 10.21 8.66 10.73
C PRO A 59 8.90 8.95 11.47
N GLY A 60 7.76 8.86 10.76
CA GLY A 60 6.43 9.03 11.34
C GLY A 60 5.87 7.81 12.07
N LEU A 61 6.61 6.69 12.09
CA LEU A 61 6.21 5.43 12.75
C LEU A 61 7.23 5.02 13.83
N GLU A 62 7.74 6.00 14.59
CA GLU A 62 8.76 5.77 15.62
C GLU A 62 10.02 5.04 15.09
N PHE A 63 10.40 5.30 13.83
CA PHE A 63 11.50 4.61 13.14
C PHE A 63 11.33 3.09 13.01
N LYS A 64 10.10 2.59 12.99
CA LYS A 64 9.78 1.19 12.70
C LYS A 64 9.37 1.01 11.24
N SER A 65 9.54 -0.21 10.73
CA SER A 65 8.98 -0.61 9.43
C SER A 65 7.46 -0.76 9.54
N GLY A 66 6.76 -0.42 8.46
CA GLY A 66 5.33 -0.71 8.33
C GLY A 66 5.01 -2.21 8.45
N ASP A 67 5.90 -3.10 7.99
CA ASP A 67 5.69 -4.55 8.08
C ASP A 67 5.58 -5.03 9.52
N GLY A 68 6.24 -4.34 10.46
CA GLY A 68 6.18 -4.66 11.88
C GLY A 68 4.96 -4.08 12.61
N ILE A 69 4.18 -3.20 11.97
CA ILE A 69 3.05 -2.49 12.57
C ILE A 69 1.72 -2.91 11.95
N PHE A 70 1.68 -3.09 10.63
CA PHE A 70 0.44 -3.20 9.85
C PHE A 70 0.23 -4.57 9.17
N GLY A 71 1.14 -5.52 9.43
CA GLY A 71 1.12 -6.89 8.90
C GLY A 71 -0.16 -7.65 9.20
#